data_AF-A0A969NCU4-F1
#
_entry.id   AF-A0A969NCU4-F1
#
_cell.length_a   1.000
_cell.length_b   1.000
_cell.length_c   1.000
_cell.angle_alpha   90.00
_cell.angle_beta   90.00
_cell.angle_gamma   90.00
#
_symmetry.space_group_name_H-M   'P 1'
#
loop_
_entity.id
_entity.type
_entity.pdbx_description
1 polymer ?
#
loop_
_entity_poly.entity_id
_entity_poly.type
_entity_poly.pdbx_seq_one_letter_code
_entity_poly.pdbx_strand_id
1 'polypeptide(L)'
;MLKKAKEKGHHIYMVASGTSHHSSLVSASYFNYLNGVSIIPANPGMFRSFYLSSLKKNDIVIGISQSGETKDLVDILLISKAMNF
;
A
#
# COMPACT_ATOMS: atom_id res chain seq x y z
N MET A 1 14.21 -2.93 2.32
CA MET A 1 13.50 -1.84 1.62
C MET A 1 12.58 -1.06 2.57
N LEU A 2 11.57 -1.70 3.17
CA LEU A 2 10.57 -1.03 4.01
C LEU A 2 11.13 -0.28 5.23
N LYS A 3 12.09 -0.88 5.95
CA LYS A 3 12.79 -0.21 7.07
C LYS A 3 13.48 1.09 6.62
N LYS A 4 14.18 1.05 5.48
CA LYS A 4 14.83 2.24 4.89
C LYS A 4 13.83 3.31 4.47
N ALA A 5 12.70 2.91 3.90
CA ALA A 5 11.63 3.84 3.55
C ALA A 5 11.06 4.54 4.79
N LYS A 6 10.82 3.78 5.87
CA LYS A 6 10.43 4.32 7.17
C LYS A 6 11.48 5.27 7.76
N GLU A 7 12.75 4.90 7.74
CA GLU A 7 13.86 5.74 8.24
C GLU A 7 13.95 7.07 7.49
N LYS A 8 13.57 7.09 6.21
CA LYS A 8 13.50 8.30 5.38
C LYS A 8 12.16 9.04 5.44
N GLY A 9 11.22 8.59 6.28
CA GLY A 9 9.92 9.21 6.45
C GLY A 9 8.96 9.03 5.26
N HIS A 10 9.16 7.99 4.44
CA HIS A 10 8.26 7.66 3.34
C HIS A 10 7.08 6.82 3.81
N HIS A 11 5.93 7.00 3.18
CA HIS A 11 4.74 6.23 3.50
C HIS A 11 4.78 4.87 2.79
N ILE A 12 4.21 3.85 3.44
CA ILE A 12 4.11 2.50 2.89
C ILE A 12 2.64 2.10 2.95
N TYR A 13 2.05 1.84 1.79
CA TYR A 13 0.66 1.47 1.63
C TYR A 13 0.54 0.01 1.23
N MET A 14 -0.41 -0.71 1.83
CA MET A 14 -0.82 -2.04 1.39
C MET A 14 -2.26 -1.98 0.88
N VAL A 15 -2.42 -2.07 -0.44
CA VAL A 15 -3.72 -1.89 -1.12
C VAL A 15 -4.25 -3.25 -1.56
N ALA A 16 -5.46 -3.58 -1.12
CA ALA A 16 -6.05 -4.90 -1.33
C ALA A 16 -7.57 -4.90 -1.12
N SER A 17 -8.27 -5.89 -1.66
CA SER A 17 -9.72 -6.04 -1.50
C SER A 17 -10.09 -7.32 -0.73
N GLY A 18 -11.25 -7.31 -0.06
CA GLY A 18 -11.82 -8.49 0.60
C GLY A 18 -10.88 -9.14 1.62
N THR A 19 -10.67 -10.45 1.52
CA THR A 19 -9.76 -11.20 2.42
C THR A 19 -8.33 -10.66 2.38
N SER A 20 -7.84 -10.26 1.21
CA SER A 20 -6.50 -9.67 1.08
C SER A 20 -6.38 -8.32 1.81
N HIS A 21 -7.48 -7.57 1.95
CA HIS A 21 -7.50 -6.37 2.80
C HIS A 21 -7.37 -6.73 4.29
N HIS A 22 -8.03 -7.80 4.74
CA HIS A 22 -7.87 -8.27 6.12
C HIS A 22 -6.43 -8.77 6.38
N SER A 23 -5.80 -9.41 5.39
CA SER A 23 -4.39 -9.76 5.45
C SER A 23 -3.48 -8.53 5.58
N SER A 24 -3.83 -7.40 4.96
CA SER A 24 -3.03 -6.16 5.08
C SER A 24 -3.15 -5.54 6.47
N LEU A 25 -4.31 -5.61 7.11
CA LEU A 25 -4.51 -5.20 8.52
C LEU A 25 -3.62 -6.01 9.47
N VAL A 26 -3.61 -7.34 9.35
CA VAL A 26 -2.75 -8.21 10.18
C VAL A 26 -1.28 -7.94 9.88
N SER A 27 -0.92 -7.81 8.60
CA SER A 27 0.45 -7.49 8.19
C SER A 27 0.93 -6.17 8.78
N ALA A 28 0.08 -5.14 8.84
CA ALA A 28 0.42 -3.85 9.44
C ALA A 28 0.79 -4.01 10.93
N SER A 29 0.05 -4.83 11.68
CA SER A 29 0.39 -5.16 13.07
C SER A 29 1.75 -5.86 13.16
N TYR A 30 2.05 -6.81 12.26
CA TYR A 30 3.28 -7.58 12.32
C TYR A 30 4.51 -6.74 11.95
N PHE A 31 4.41 -5.92 10.90
CA PHE A 31 5.49 -5.01 10.51
C PHE A 31 5.78 -3.97 11.61
N ASN A 32 4.74 -3.50 12.30
CA ASN A 32 4.91 -2.61 13.44
C ASN A 32 5.58 -3.33 14.61
N TYR A 33 5.02 -4.45 15.06
CA TYR A 33 5.49 -5.16 16.25
C TYR A 33 6.91 -5.73 16.09
N LEU A 34 7.22 -6.30 14.92
CA LEU A 34 8.50 -6.98 14.71
C LEU A 34 9.61 -6.02 14.27
N ASN A 35 9.29 -4.92 13.59
CA ASN A 35 10.29 -4.07 12.93
C ASN A 35 10.09 -2.56 13.13
N GLY A 36 9.06 -2.13 13.85
CA GLY A 36 8.74 -0.70 14.02
C GLY A 36 8.41 -0.01 12.70
N VAL A 37 7.92 -0.75 11.70
CA VAL A 37 7.57 -0.23 10.38
C VAL A 37 6.06 0.03 10.35
N SER A 38 5.67 1.29 10.17
CA SER A 38 4.26 1.64 9.97
C SER A 38 3.83 1.32 8.54
N ILE A 39 2.70 0.63 8.41
CA ILE A 39 2.05 0.28 7.14
C ILE A 39 0.64 0.87 7.17
N ILE A 40 0.20 1.46 6.07
CA ILE A 40 -1.13 2.02 5.87
C ILE A 40 -1.95 1.02 5.04
N PRO A 41 -2.77 0.16 5.66
CA PRO A 41 -3.67 -0.72 4.94
C PRO A 41 -4.83 0.10 4.36
N ALA A 42 -5.15 -0.12 3.09
CA ALA A 42 -6.26 0.54 2.41
C ALA A 42 -6.96 -0.43 1.46
N ASN A 43 -8.28 -0.31 1.32
CA ASN A 43 -8.96 -0.89 0.17
C ASN A 43 -8.80 0.05 -1.04
N PRO A 44 -9.04 -0.41 -2.28
CA PRO A 44 -8.86 0.42 -3.47
C PRO A 44 -9.60 1.75 -3.42
N GLY A 45 -10.85 1.76 -2.97
CA GLY A 45 -11.66 2.97 -2.85
C GLY A 45 -11.03 3.99 -1.89
N MET A 46 -10.67 3.55 -0.68
CA MET A 46 -9.99 4.39 0.31
C MET A 46 -8.66 4.93 -0.20
N PHE A 47 -7.85 4.08 -0.85
CA PHE A 47 -6.56 4.51 -1.38
C PHE A 47 -6.73 5.60 -2.43
N ARG A 48 -7.66 5.40 -3.36
CA ARG A 48 -7.99 6.35 -4.41
C ARG A 48 -8.48 7.68 -3.83
N SER A 49 -9.37 7.64 -2.84
CA SER A 49 -9.99 8.84 -2.27
C SER A 49 -9.08 9.62 -1.33
N PHE A 50 -8.24 8.93 -0.54
CA PHE A 50 -7.52 9.58 0.57
C PHE A 50 -6.03 9.76 0.32
N TYR A 51 -5.41 8.93 -0.53
CA TYR A 51 -3.95 8.87 -0.61
C TYR A 51 -3.39 9.10 -2.01
N LEU A 52 -4.12 8.73 -3.06
CA LEU A 52 -3.61 8.72 -4.44
C LEU A 52 -3.00 10.06 -4.87
N SER A 53 -3.71 11.16 -4.68
CA SER A 53 -3.22 12.51 -5.05
C SER A 53 -2.15 13.07 -4.10
N SER A 54 -1.91 12.41 -2.96
CA SER A 54 -0.91 12.81 -1.97
C SER A 54 0.34 11.93 -1.99
N LEU A 55 0.42 10.96 -2.90
CA LEU A 55 1.59 10.12 -3.08
C LEU A 55 2.84 10.94 -3.40
N LYS A 56 3.96 10.54 -2.78
CA LYS A 56 5.28 11.13 -3.02
C LYS A 56 6.17 10.12 -3.75
N LYS A 57 7.17 10.64 -4.45
CA LYS A 57 8.12 9.87 -5.28
C LYS A 57 8.71 8.61 -4.62
N ASN A 58 8.93 8.64 -3.32
CA ASN A 58 9.57 7.52 -2.61
C ASN A 58 8.60 6.74 -1.71
N ASP A 59 7.30 7.03 -1.78
CA ASP A 59 6.29 6.23 -1.12
C ASP A 59 6.20 4.85 -1.79
N ILE A 60 5.87 3.84 -1.00
CA ILE A 60 5.81 2.45 -1.46
C ILE A 60 4.35 2.02 -1.49
N VAL A 61 3.89 1.54 -2.65
CA VAL A 61 2.56 0.94 -2.81
C VAL A 61 2.72 -0.56 -3.07
N ILE A 62 2.20 -1.38 -2.16
CA ILE A 62 2.20 -2.84 -2.26
C ILE A 62 0.76 -3.29 -2.56
N GLY A 63 0.55 -3.88 -3.72
CA GLY A 63 -0.70 -4.55 -4.04
C GLY A 63 -0.74 -5.97 -3.48
N ILE A 64 -1.86 -6.37 -2.87
CA ILE A 64 -2.09 -7.75 -2.43
C ILE A 64 -3.32 -8.30 -3.15
N SER A 65 -3.12 -9.34 -3.94
CA SER A 65 -4.18 -10.03 -4.70
C SER A 65 -3.85 -11.51 -4.78
N GLN A 66 -4.83 -12.36 -4.49
CA GLN A 66 -4.67 -13.81 -4.69
C GLN A 66 -4.62 -14.16 -6.18
N SER A 67 -5.50 -13.58 -7.00
CA SER A 67 -5.56 -13.86 -8.44
C SER A 67 -4.52 -13.10 -9.27
N GLY A 68 -3.94 -12.03 -8.70
CA GLY A 68 -3.15 -11.06 -9.47
C GLY A 68 -3.96 -10.15 -10.39
N GLU A 69 -5.27 -10.37 -10.54
CA GLU A 69 -6.12 -9.74 -11.56
C GLU A 69 -7.18 -8.78 -11.01
N THR A 70 -7.23 -8.57 -9.68
CA THR A 70 -8.23 -7.70 -9.04
C THR A 70 -8.24 -6.31 -9.69
N LYS A 71 -9.27 -6.04 -10.52
CA LYS A 71 -9.30 -4.90 -11.46
C LYS A 71 -9.02 -3.56 -10.79
N ASP A 72 -9.73 -3.25 -9.70
CA ASP A 72 -9.56 -1.99 -8.99
C ASP A 72 -8.13 -1.78 -8.47
N LEU A 73 -7.46 -2.87 -8.08
CA LEU A 73 -6.07 -2.82 -7.62
C LEU A 73 -5.11 -2.65 -8.80
N VAL A 74 -5.32 -3.38 -9.90
CA VAL A 74 -4.52 -3.23 -11.13
C VAL A 74 -4.59 -1.78 -11.62
N ASP A 75 -5.79 -1.19 -11.67
CA ASP A 75 -5.99 0.20 -12.07
C ASP A 75 -5.22 1.16 -11.16
N ILE A 76 -5.24 0.94 -9.84
CA ILE A 76 -4.47 1.74 -8.88
C ILE A 76 -2.97 1.67 -9.15
N LEU A 77 -2.42 0.48 -9.38
CA LEU A 77 -0.99 0.31 -9.63
C LEU A 77 -0.57 0.95 -10.95
N LEU A 78 -1.40 0.85 -11.99
CA LEU A 78 -1.17 1.51 -13.28
C LEU A 78 -1.19 3.04 -13.15
N ILE A 79 -2.19 3.60 -12.46
CA ILE A 79 -2.28 5.04 -12.22
C ILE A 79 -1.08 5.51 -11.39
N SER A 80 -0.75 4.80 -10.31
CA SER A 80 0.39 5.15 -9.44
C SER A 80 1.70 5.18 -10.22
N LYS A 81 1.90 4.22 -11.15
CA LYS A 81 3.08 4.20 -12.04
C LYS A 81 3.08 5.37 -13.03
N ALA A 82 1.92 5.72 -13.60
CA ALA A 82 1.80 6.82 -14.56
C ALA A 82 2.04 8.20 -13.94
N MET A 83 1.76 8.36 -12.64
CA MET A 83 2.03 9.59 -11.89
C MET A 83 3.52 9.82 -11.58
N ASN A 84 4.40 8.91 -12.03
CA ASN A 84 5.86 9.06 -12.01
C ASN A 84 6.46 9.22 -10.59
N PHE A 85 5.92 8.44 -9.66
CA PHE A 85 6.56 8.17 -8.38
C PHE A 85 7.60 7.05 -8.53
#